data_AF-A0A1W6NWB8-F1
#
_entry.id   AF-A0A1W6NWB8-F1
#
_cell.length_a   1.000
_cell.length_b   1.000
_cell.length_c   1.000
_cell.angle_alpha   90.00
_cell.angle_beta   90.00
_cell.angle_gamma   90.00
#
_symmetry.space_group_name_H-M   'P 1'
#
loop_
_entity.id
_entity.type
_entity.pdbx_description
1 polymer ?
#
loop_
_entity_poly.entity_id
_entity_poly.type
_entity_poly.pdbx_seq_one_letter_code
_entity_poly.pdbx_strand_id
1 'polypeptide(L)'
;MLQSETPVGRAFLGWSNLRDQINSPAFSGVSEAGFNLIVSRLDADATELLAIPCQTPRDFILKVIAVTDWGGVALPDETRAPELWAEARALVNWAYRII
;
A
#
# COMPACT_ATOMS: atom_id res chain seq x y z
N MET A 1 13.08 -17.04 -11.10
CA MET A 1 13.12 -17.24 -9.64
C MET A 1 11.93 -16.51 -9.04
N LEU A 2 10.92 -17.22 -8.54
CA LEU A 2 9.86 -16.59 -7.74
C LEU A 2 10.53 -16.05 -6.48
N GLN A 3 10.73 -14.74 -6.40
CA GLN A 3 11.06 -14.10 -5.12
C GLN A 3 10.02 -14.59 -4.11
N SER A 4 10.48 -15.15 -2.99
CA SER A 4 9.61 -15.57 -1.89
C SER A 4 8.63 -14.45 -1.58
N GLU A 5 7.35 -14.71 -1.77
CA GLU A 5 6.29 -13.72 -1.68
C GLU A 5 6.18 -13.24 -0.22
N THR A 6 6.61 -12.00 0.03
CA THR A 6 6.55 -11.39 1.36
C THR A 6 5.08 -11.19 1.77
N PRO A 7 4.77 -11.12 3.08
CA PRO A 7 3.42 -10.80 3.53
C PRO A 7 2.88 -9.48 2.94
N VAL A 8 3.74 -8.45 2.83
CA VAL A 8 3.41 -7.19 2.18
C VAL A 8 3.11 -7.39 0.69
N GLY A 9 3.92 -8.19 -0.01
CA GLY A 9 3.70 -8.52 -1.41
C GLY A 9 2.33 -9.17 -1.67
N ARG A 10 1.93 -10.13 -0.83
CA ARG A 10 0.60 -10.77 -0.92
C ARG A 10 -0.54 -9.78 -0.66
N ALA A 11 -0.44 -8.98 0.39
CA ALA A 11 -1.46 -7.98 0.72
C ALA A 11 -1.59 -6.92 -0.38
N PHE A 12 -0.45 -6.46 -0.92
CA PHE A 12 -0.41 -5.50 -2.01
C PHE A 12 -1.04 -6.06 -3.29
N LEU A 13 -0.83 -7.35 -3.60
CA LEU A 13 -1.48 -7.99 -4.74
C LEU A 13 -3.01 -7.95 -4.59
N GLY A 14 -3.53 -8.23 -3.39
CA GLY A 14 -4.97 -8.10 -3.09
C GLY A 14 -5.48 -6.68 -3.30
N TRP A 15 -4.80 -5.69 -2.69
CA TRP A 15 -5.13 -4.28 -2.83
C TRP A 15 -5.10 -3.79 -4.29
N SER A 16 -4.03 -4.12 -5.03
CA SER A 16 -3.87 -3.69 -6.43
C SER A 16 -4.93 -4.30 -7.36
N ASN A 17 -5.30 -5.58 -7.17
CA ASN A 17 -6.38 -6.19 -7.92
C ASN A 17 -7.73 -5.50 -7.67
N LEU A 18 -8.03 -5.15 -6.41
CA LEU A 18 -9.25 -4.41 -6.07
C LEU A 18 -9.23 -3.01 -6.70
N ARG A 19 -8.10 -2.31 -6.63
CA ARG A 19 -7.92 -1.01 -7.26
C ARG A 19 -8.19 -1.07 -8.77
N ASP A 20 -7.59 -2.05 -9.45
CA ASP A 20 -7.75 -2.23 -10.89
C ASP A 20 -9.21 -2.55 -11.25
N GLN A 21 -9.89 -3.35 -10.42
CA GLN A 21 -11.32 -3.64 -10.59
C GLN A 21 -12.18 -2.37 -10.51
N ILE A 22 -11.96 -1.52 -9.50
CA ILE A 22 -12.71 -0.26 -9.30
C ILE A 22 -12.48 0.71 -10.47
N ASN A 23 -11.27 0.72 -11.04
CA ASN A 23 -10.90 1.58 -12.16
C ASN A 23 -11.18 0.96 -13.54
N SER A 24 -11.80 -0.22 -13.59
CA SER A 24 -12.13 -0.90 -14.85
C SER A 24 -13.49 -0.46 -15.41
N PRO A 25 -13.72 -0.60 -16.72
CA PRO A 25 -15.05 -0.36 -17.31
C PRO A 25 -16.16 -1.23 -16.70
N ALA A 26 -15.83 -2.40 -16.14
CA ALA A 26 -16.80 -3.26 -15.50
C ALA A 26 -17.47 -2.63 -14.26
N PHE A 27 -16.87 -1.56 -13.72
CA PHE A 27 -17.38 -0.81 -12.58
C PHE A 27 -18.25 0.39 -12.96
N SER A 28 -18.43 0.69 -14.26
CA SER A 28 -19.07 1.94 -14.73
C SER A 28 -20.59 2.03 -14.52
N GLY A 29 -21.20 1.09 -13.80
CA GLY A 29 -22.64 1.05 -13.50
C GLY A 29 -22.96 0.82 -12.03
N VAL A 30 -21.95 0.83 -11.15
CA VAL A 30 -22.14 0.70 -9.71
C VAL A 30 -22.75 1.99 -9.16
N SER A 31 -23.72 1.89 -8.26
CA SER A 31 -24.28 3.06 -7.59
C SER A 31 -23.20 3.78 -6.78
N GLU A 32 -23.35 5.10 -6.57
CA GLU A 32 -22.42 5.88 -5.76
C GLU A 32 -22.22 5.28 -4.36
N ALA A 33 -23.29 4.84 -3.71
CA ALA A 33 -23.21 4.17 -2.41
C ALA A 33 -22.39 2.87 -2.48
N GLY A 34 -22.56 2.07 -3.54
CA GLY A 34 -21.77 0.86 -3.76
C GLY A 34 -20.29 1.17 -4.04
N PHE A 35 -20.02 2.22 -4.81
CA PHE A 35 -18.68 2.69 -5.10
C PHE A 35 -17.96 3.13 -3.82
N ASN A 36 -18.62 3.96 -3.00
CA ASN A 36 -18.06 4.47 -1.75
C ASN A 36 -17.72 3.36 -0.75
N LEU A 37 -18.54 2.30 -0.67
CA LEU A 37 -18.24 1.14 0.18
C LEU A 37 -16.95 0.42 -0.27
N ILE A 38 -16.74 0.34 -1.58
CA ILE A 38 -15.63 -0.42 -2.15
C ILE A 38 -14.33 0.40 -2.10
N VAL A 39 -14.41 1.72 -2.32
CA VAL A 39 -13.29 2.64 -2.04
C VAL A 39 -12.92 2.61 -0.56
N SER A 40 -13.90 2.62 0.35
CA SER A 40 -13.63 2.50 1.79
C SER A 40 -12.90 1.21 2.14
N ARG A 41 -13.20 0.10 1.44
CA ARG A 41 -12.45 -1.15 1.59
C ARG A 41 -11.03 -1.03 1.06
N LEU A 42 -10.84 -0.41 -0.10
CA LEU A 42 -9.51 -0.18 -0.69
C LEU A 42 -8.62 0.65 0.26
N ASP A 43 -9.18 1.70 0.87
CA ASP A 43 -8.48 2.54 1.84
C ASP A 43 -8.13 1.77 3.12
N ALA A 44 -9.04 0.91 3.59
CA ALA A 44 -8.79 0.03 4.73
C ALA A 44 -7.66 -0.97 4.43
N ASP A 45 -7.65 -1.58 3.25
CA ASP A 45 -6.60 -2.50 2.80
C ASP A 45 -5.24 -1.80 2.70
N ALA A 46 -5.20 -0.55 2.21
CA ALA A 46 -3.99 0.28 2.19
C ALA A 46 -3.48 0.61 3.60
N THR A 47 -4.40 0.84 4.55
CA THR A 47 -4.07 1.09 5.96
C THR A 47 -3.54 -0.18 6.63
N GLU A 48 -4.16 -1.34 6.40
CA GLU A 48 -3.72 -2.64 6.92
C GLU A 48 -2.31 -3.00 6.45
N LEU A 49 -1.97 -2.67 5.20
CA LEU A 49 -0.62 -2.84 4.64
C LEU A 49 0.46 -2.15 5.50
N LEU A 50 0.17 -1.00 6.12
CA LEU A 50 1.14 -0.28 6.94
C LEU A 50 1.59 -1.10 8.16
N ALA A 51 0.67 -1.86 8.76
CA ALA A 51 0.92 -2.66 9.96
C ALA A 51 1.78 -3.91 9.70
N ILE A 52 1.92 -4.35 8.45
CA ILE A 52 2.68 -5.54 8.09
C ILE A 52 4.18 -5.20 8.03
N PRO A 53 5.07 -5.75 8.87
CA PRO A 53 6.49 -5.37 8.85
C PRO A 53 7.15 -5.61 7.49
N CYS A 54 8.00 -4.67 7.05
CA CYS A 54 8.76 -4.82 5.82
C CYS A 54 9.85 -5.90 6.00
N GLN A 55 9.97 -6.81 5.03
CA GLN A 55 11.05 -7.81 4.98
C GLN A 55 12.14 -7.41 3.97
N THR A 56 11.80 -6.56 3.01
CA THR A 56 12.69 -6.06 1.96
C THR A 56 12.42 -4.58 1.66
N PRO A 57 13.37 -3.84 1.05
CA PRO A 57 13.10 -2.48 0.59
C PRO A 57 11.93 -2.40 -0.41
N ARG A 58 11.69 -3.47 -1.19
CA ARG A 58 10.54 -3.56 -2.09
C ARG A 58 9.22 -3.44 -1.34
N ASP A 59 9.10 -4.06 -0.16
CA ASP A 59 7.87 -4.01 0.65
C ASP A 59 7.51 -2.58 1.04
N PHE A 60 8.50 -1.78 1.41
CA PHE A 60 8.29 -0.37 1.73
C PHE A 60 7.73 0.42 0.53
N ILE A 61 8.27 0.18 -0.68
CA ILE A 61 7.76 0.80 -1.91
C ILE A 61 6.31 0.39 -2.19
N LEU A 62 5.97 -0.88 -1.97
CA LEU A 62 4.58 -1.36 -2.13
C LEU A 62 3.62 -0.65 -1.17
N LYS A 63 4.00 -0.45 0.10
CA LYS A 63 3.21 0.33 1.06
C LYS A 63 3.03 1.78 0.61
N VAL A 64 4.11 2.44 0.17
CA VAL A 64 4.06 3.81 -0.35
C VAL A 64 3.09 3.92 -1.52
N ILE A 65 3.15 3.00 -2.47
CA ILE A 65 2.22 2.96 -3.61
C ILE A 65 0.78 2.81 -3.14
N ALA A 66 0.51 1.90 -2.21
CA ALA A 66 -0.85 1.66 -1.72
C ALA A 66 -1.45 2.88 -1.02
N VAL A 67 -0.73 3.48 -0.07
CA VAL A 67 -1.24 4.61 0.72
C VAL A 67 -1.30 5.93 -0.05
N THR A 68 -0.61 6.03 -1.18
CA THR A 68 -0.67 7.20 -2.06
C THR A 68 -1.58 7.00 -3.26
N ASP A 69 -2.23 5.84 -3.38
CA ASP A 69 -2.94 5.43 -4.59
C ASP A 69 -2.12 5.66 -5.87
N TRP A 70 -0.91 5.09 -5.93
CA TRP A 70 0.04 5.33 -7.03
C TRP A 70 0.42 6.81 -7.22
N GLY A 71 0.47 7.59 -6.14
CA GLY A 71 0.75 9.03 -6.18
C GLY A 71 -0.47 9.90 -6.53
N GLY A 72 -1.68 9.33 -6.58
CA GLY A 72 -2.92 10.08 -6.70
C GLY A 72 -3.26 10.94 -5.47
N VAL A 73 -2.73 10.58 -4.30
CA VAL A 73 -2.86 11.35 -3.05
C VAL A 73 -1.53 11.58 -2.35
N ALA A 74 -1.51 12.57 -1.45
CA ALA A 74 -0.32 12.91 -0.67
C ALA A 74 0.10 11.76 0.26
N LEU A 75 1.41 11.57 0.41
CA LEU A 75 1.96 10.67 1.41
C LEU A 75 1.52 11.13 2.81
N PRO A 76 0.99 10.24 3.67
CA PRO A 76 0.62 10.60 5.03
C PRO A 76 1.86 11.03 5.83
N ASP A 77 1.69 12.03 6.67
CA ASP A 77 2.73 12.47 7.61
C ASP A 77 2.91 11.47 8.77
N GLU A 78 3.94 11.70 9.60
CA GLU A 78 4.28 10.84 10.73
C GLU A 78 3.18 10.73 11.79
N THR A 79 2.29 11.72 11.91
CA THR A 79 1.19 11.63 12.87
C THR A 79 0.10 10.67 12.39
N ARG A 80 -0.06 10.54 11.08
CA ARG A 80 -1.08 9.68 10.45
C ARG A 80 -0.59 8.28 10.07
N ALA A 81 0.72 8.10 9.88
CA ALA A 81 1.30 6.80 9.51
C ALA A 81 2.67 6.55 10.19
N PRO A 82 2.74 6.53 11.53
CA PRO A 82 4.01 6.41 12.25
C PRO A 82 4.80 5.14 11.90
N GLU A 83 4.12 4.03 11.59
CA GLU A 83 4.74 2.76 11.19
C GLU A 83 5.49 2.90 9.87
N LEU A 84 4.92 3.62 8.90
CA LEU A 84 5.55 3.87 7.60
C LEU A 84 6.85 4.65 7.79
N TRP A 85 6.83 5.72 8.60
CA TRP A 85 8.00 6.55 8.83
C TRP A 85 9.07 5.87 9.71
N ALA A 86 8.67 4.97 10.61
CA ALA A 86 9.60 4.11 11.32
C ALA A 86 10.37 3.18 10.38
N GLU A 87 9.69 2.53 9.44
CA GLU A 87 10.30 1.69 8.40
C GLU A 87 11.21 2.52 7.46
N ALA A 88 10.80 3.73 7.09
CA ALA A 88 11.62 4.62 6.27
C ALA A 88 12.96 4.95 6.95
N ARG A 89 12.93 5.28 8.25
CA ARG A 89 14.15 5.55 9.03
C ARG A 89 15.02 4.31 9.18
N ALA A 90 14.41 3.14 9.38
CA ALA A 90 15.14 1.88 9.43
C ALA A 90 15.89 1.60 8.11
N LEU A 91 15.25 1.85 6.96
CA LEU A 91 15.87 1.72 5.64
C LEU A 91 17.03 2.69 5.42
N VAL A 92 16.87 3.96 5.81
CA VAL A 92 17.96 4.96 5.73
C VAL A 92 19.15 4.52 6.58
N ASN A 93 18.91 4.09 7.82
CA ASN A 93 19.96 3.61 8.71
C ASN A 93 20.64 2.33 8.19
N TRP A 94 19.88 1.43 7.56
CA TRP A 94 20.44 0.26 6.91
C TRP A 94 21.34 0.64 5.73
N ALA A 95 20.91 1.59 4.88
CA ALA A 95 21.69 2.07 3.74
C ALA A 95 23.03 2.66 4.17
N TYR A 96 23.08 3.43 5.27
CA TYR A 96 24.34 3.97 5.81
C TYR A 96 25.29 2.92 6.41
N ARG A 97 24.83 1.69 6.65
CA ARG A 97 25.68 0.61 7.20
C ARG A 97 26.33 -0.24 6.12
N ILE A 98 25.84 -0.16 4.88
CA ILE A 98 26.28 -0.98 3.75
C ILE A 98 27.04 -0.20 2.67
N ILE A 99 27.11 1.13 2.82
CA ILE A 99 27.92 2.07 2.03
C ILE A 99 29.15 2.44 2.87
#